data_AF-A0A365H7Q0-F1
#
_entry.id   AF-A0A365H7Q0-F1
#
_cell.length_a   1.000
_cell.length_b   1.000
_cell.length_c   1.000
_cell.angle_alpha   90.00
_cell.angle_beta   90.00
_cell.angle_gamma   90.00
#
_symmetry.space_group_name_H-M   'P 1'
#
loop_
_entity.id
_entity.type
_entity.pdbx_description
1 polymer ?
#
loop_
_entity_poly.entity_id
_entity_poly.type
_entity_poly.pdbx_seq_one_letter_code
_entity_poly.pdbx_strand_id
1 'polypeptide(L)'
;MVTEMSGALHEAAHRYQELAGDERLGGQDRARARLWIGTALSKAGEHRYAVCVMAEAVREFEDLGEAEDWATAQQKLALAHRGADEQDQALRFIAIARDNGTSDTPMYRVRLAV
;
A
#
# COMPACT_ATOMS: atom_id res chain seq x y z
N MET A 1 8.89 15.65 17.33
CA MET A 1 9.71 14.82 16.42
C MET A 1 8.85 13.76 15.73
N VAL A 2 8.57 12.57 16.28
CA VAL A 2 7.78 11.52 15.56
C VAL A 2 6.37 11.99 15.18
N THR A 3 5.61 12.57 16.12
CA THR A 3 4.26 13.11 15.86
C THR A 3 4.26 14.22 14.81
N GLU A 4 5.31 15.04 14.78
CA GLU A 4 5.48 16.14 13.83
C GLU A 4 5.81 15.62 12.43
N MET A 5 6.68 14.61 12.32
CA MET A 5 6.94 13.91 11.07
C MET A 5 5.68 13.18 10.56
N SER A 6 4.94 12.50 11.44
CA SER A 6 3.67 11.86 11.10
C SER A 6 2.62 12.88 10.64
N GLY A 7 2.57 14.07 11.26
CA GLY A 7 1.70 15.16 10.83
C GLY A 7 2.02 15.65 9.41
N ALA A 8 3.31 15.92 9.14
CA ALA A 8 3.76 16.32 7.81
C ALA A 8 3.50 15.26 6.73
N LEU A 9 3.54 13.97 7.10
CA LEU A 9 3.24 12.87 6.19
C LEU A 9 1.75 12.78 5.84
N HIS A 10 0.84 13.03 6.79
CA HIS A 10 -0.59 13.10 6.50
C HIS A 10 -0.93 14.30 5.62
N GLU A 11 -0.34 15.47 5.87
CA GLU A 11 -0.49 16.64 5.01
C GLU A 11 0.07 16.40 3.60
N ALA A 12 1.17 15.67 3.47
CA ALA A 12 1.69 15.26 2.17
C ALA A 12 0.70 14.34 1.45
N ALA A 13 0.14 13.35 2.16
CA ALA A 13 -0.86 12.44 1.59
C ALA A 13 -2.09 13.20 1.07
N HIS A 14 -2.60 14.18 1.83
CA HIS A 14 -3.72 15.02 1.41
C HIS A 14 -3.43 15.80 0.12
N ARG A 15 -2.25 16.43 0.02
CA ARG A 15 -1.85 17.16 -1.19
C ARG A 15 -1.71 16.24 -2.41
N TYR A 16 -1.20 15.03 -2.23
CA TYR A 16 -1.16 14.06 -3.33
C TYR A 16 -2.55 13.53 -3.70
N GLN A 17 -3.50 13.50 -2.77
CA GLN A 17 -4.89 13.14 -3.03
C GLN A 17 -5.58 14.17 -3.93
N GLU A 18 -5.31 15.46 -3.72
CA GLU A 18 -5.77 16.53 -4.63
C GLU A 18 -5.22 16.34 -6.04
N LEU A 19 -3.91 16.03 -6.17
CA LEU A 19 -3.28 15.78 -7.47
C LEU A 19 -3.80 14.50 -8.15
N ALA A 20 -4.03 13.43 -7.40
CA ALA A 20 -4.56 12.18 -7.95
C ALA A 20 -5.99 12.34 -8.51
N GLY A 21 -6.74 13.33 -7.99
CA GLY A 21 -8.08 13.68 -8.48
C GLY A 21 -8.12 14.83 -9.50
N ASP A 22 -7.00 15.49 -9.80
CA ASP A 22 -6.97 16.61 -10.76
C ASP A 22 -7.04 16.09 -12.21
N GLU A 23 -8.23 16.16 -12.81
CA GLU A 23 -8.49 15.69 -14.18
C GLU A 23 -7.67 16.44 -15.25
N ARG A 24 -7.09 17.60 -14.91
CA ARG A 24 -6.20 18.34 -15.82
C ARG A 24 -4.85 17.66 -15.99
N LEU A 25 -4.46 16.78 -15.06
CA LEU A 25 -3.23 15.99 -15.13
C LEU A 25 -3.41 14.74 -16.00
N GLY A 26 -2.32 14.30 -16.62
CA GLY A 26 -2.29 13.04 -17.36
C GLY A 26 -2.48 11.82 -16.46
N GLY A 27 -2.90 10.69 -17.03
CA GLY A 27 -3.13 9.44 -16.29
C GLY A 27 -1.89 8.98 -15.51
N GLN A 28 -0.71 9.09 -16.12
CA GLN A 28 0.57 8.75 -15.47
C GLN A 28 0.84 9.61 -14.23
N ASP A 29 0.63 10.92 -14.30
CA ASP A 29 0.87 11.83 -13.18
C ASP A 29 -0.11 11.60 -12.03
N ARG A 30 -1.38 11.29 -12.35
CA ARG A 30 -2.38 10.91 -11.34
C ARG A 30 -2.03 9.58 -10.68
N ALA A 31 -1.59 8.57 -11.44
CA ALA A 31 -1.14 7.30 -10.90
C ALA A 31 0.11 7.46 -10.02
N ARG A 32 1.03 8.33 -10.41
CA ARG A 32 2.22 8.69 -9.61
C ARG A 32 1.83 9.42 -8.33
N ALA A 33 0.89 10.35 -8.39
CA ALA A 33 0.34 11.00 -7.21
C ALA A 33 -0.28 9.96 -6.26
N ARG A 34 -1.07 9.02 -6.78
CA ARG A 34 -1.65 7.91 -5.99
C ARG A 34 -0.56 7.04 -5.33
N LEU A 35 0.52 6.72 -6.03
CA LEU A 35 1.66 6.02 -5.44
C LEU A 35 2.32 6.81 -4.30
N TRP A 36 2.37 8.14 -4.41
CA TRP A 36 2.88 9.03 -3.36
C TRP A 36 1.95 9.13 -2.15
N ILE A 37 0.62 9.12 -2.33
CA ILE A 37 -0.35 9.01 -1.22
C ILE A 37 -0.02 7.76 -0.40
N GLY A 38 0.04 6.60 -1.04
CA GLY A 38 0.35 5.34 -0.36
C GLY A 38 1.72 5.37 0.32
N THR A 39 2.74 5.98 -0.32
CA THR A 39 4.09 6.09 0.28
C THR A 39 4.07 6.95 1.55
N ALA A 40 3.37 8.08 1.54
CA ALA A 40 3.27 8.96 2.69
C ALA A 40 2.51 8.29 3.85
N LEU A 41 1.39 7.63 3.55
CA LEU A 41 0.61 6.85 4.52
C LEU A 41 1.42 5.70 5.13
N SER A 42 2.15 4.94 4.31
CA SER A 42 2.99 3.85 4.81
C SER A 42 4.06 4.38 5.77
N LYS A 43 4.69 5.51 5.43
CA LYS A 43 5.66 6.16 6.34
C LYS A 43 5.01 6.74 7.61
N ALA A 44 3.71 7.04 7.57
CA ALA A 44 2.95 7.53 8.71
C ALA A 44 2.42 6.41 9.63
N GLY A 45 2.60 5.13 9.25
CA GLY A 45 2.11 3.96 9.99
C GLY A 45 0.76 3.41 9.50
N GLU A 46 0.13 4.06 8.52
CA GLU A 46 -1.18 3.69 7.93
C GLU A 46 -1.01 2.58 6.88
N HIS A 47 -0.31 1.49 7.25
CA HIS A 47 0.22 0.52 6.29
C HIS A 47 -0.88 -0.22 5.50
N ARG A 48 -2.01 -0.57 6.14
CA ARG A 48 -3.11 -1.26 5.46
C ARG A 48 -3.75 -0.38 4.40
N TYR A 49 -3.99 0.89 4.72
CA TYR A 49 -4.57 1.82 3.76
C TYR A 49 -3.57 2.15 2.64
N ALA A 50 -2.29 2.30 2.99
CA ALA A 50 -1.22 2.45 2.02
C ALA A 50 -1.15 1.31 1.00
N VAL A 51 -1.29 0.04 1.45
CA VAL A 51 -1.33 -1.14 0.56
C VAL A 51 -2.46 -1.03 -0.45
N CYS A 52 -3.68 -0.66 -0.02
CA CYS A 52 -4.82 -0.50 -0.93
C CYS A 52 -4.56 0.56 -2.00
N VAL A 53 -4.09 1.74 -1.58
CA VAL A 53 -3.82 2.86 -2.48
C VAL A 53 -2.66 2.56 -3.45
N MET A 54 -1.61 1.89 -2.98
CA MET A 54 -0.50 1.48 -3.83
C MET A 54 -0.90 0.38 -4.83
N ALA A 55 -1.78 -0.55 -4.44
CA ALA A 55 -2.27 -1.59 -5.35
C ALA A 55 -3.10 -1.01 -6.50
N GLU A 56 -3.87 0.06 -6.25
CA GLU A 56 -4.55 0.81 -7.30
C GLU A 56 -3.55 1.48 -8.26
N ALA A 57 -2.52 2.15 -7.73
CA ALA A 57 -1.49 2.76 -8.57
C ALA A 57 -0.74 1.72 -9.43
N VAL A 58 -0.44 0.54 -8.88
CA VAL A 58 0.16 -0.58 -9.63
C VAL A 58 -0.71 -0.98 -10.82
N ARG A 59 -2.02 -1.13 -10.63
CA ARG A 59 -2.97 -1.47 -11.71
C ARG A 59 -3.02 -0.36 -12.77
N GLU A 60 -3.04 0.90 -12.34
CA GLU A 60 -3.04 2.03 -13.27
C GLU A 60 -1.76 2.09 -14.13
N PHE A 61 -0.58 1.83 -13.55
CA PHE A 61 0.66 1.76 -14.32
C PHE A 61 0.70 0.57 -15.27
N GLU A 62 0.12 -0.56 -14.88
CA GLU A 62 -0.05 -1.73 -15.75
C GLU A 62 -0.95 -1.40 -16.95
N ASP A 63 -2.11 -0.79 -16.71
CA ASP A 63 -3.07 -0.38 -17.73
C ASP A 63 -2.50 0.67 -18.70
N LEU A 64 -1.63 1.56 -18.20
CA LEU A 64 -0.96 2.60 -19.00
C LEU A 64 0.29 2.09 -19.73
N GLY A 65 0.78 0.89 -19.43
CA GLY A 65 2.02 0.34 -20.01
C GLY A 65 3.30 1.00 -19.48
N GLU A 66 3.26 1.63 -18.30
CA GLU A 66 4.37 2.37 -17.69
C GLU A 66 5.30 1.43 -16.91
N ALA A 67 6.15 0.68 -17.61
CA ALA A 67 6.94 -0.41 -17.02
C ALA A 67 7.89 0.03 -15.86
N GLU A 68 8.51 1.20 -15.98
CA GLU A 68 9.44 1.71 -14.94
C GLU A 68 8.71 2.14 -13.67
N ASP A 69 7.62 2.91 -13.83
CA ASP A 69 6.77 3.32 -12.73
C ASP A 69 6.08 2.11 -12.08
N TRP A 70 5.65 1.11 -12.87
CA TRP A 70 5.09 -0.15 -12.38
C TRP A 70 6.08 -0.90 -11.48
N ALA A 71 7.32 -1.08 -11.93
CA ALA A 71 8.36 -1.77 -11.14
C ALA A 71 8.63 -1.03 -9.82
N THR A 72 8.68 0.30 -9.86
CA THR A 72 8.84 1.14 -8.66
C THR A 72 7.64 1.00 -7.71
N ALA A 73 6.43 0.95 -8.27
CA ALA A 73 5.20 0.79 -7.51
C ALA A 73 5.14 -0.58 -6.80
N GLN A 74 5.56 -1.65 -7.48
CA GLN A 74 5.68 -3.00 -6.89
C GLN A 74 6.66 -3.03 -5.71
N GLN A 75 7.82 -2.38 -5.83
CA GLN A 75 8.79 -2.29 -4.74
C GLN A 75 8.22 -1.55 -3.52
N LYS A 76 7.55 -0.41 -3.74
CA LYS A 76 6.90 0.36 -2.67
C LYS A 76 5.76 -0.40 -2.02
N LEU A 77 4.94 -1.10 -2.81
CA LEU A 77 3.87 -1.97 -2.33
C LEU A 77 4.41 -3.10 -1.45
N ALA A 78 5.51 -3.74 -1.86
CA ALA A 78 6.18 -4.75 -1.04
C ALA A 78 6.68 -4.19 0.30
N LEU A 79 7.23 -2.97 0.32
CA LEU A 79 7.63 -2.29 1.56
C LEU A 79 6.42 -1.94 2.45
N ALA A 80 5.30 -1.52 1.86
CA ALA A 80 4.07 -1.25 2.61
C ALA A 80 3.47 -2.53 3.19
N HIS A 81 3.51 -3.65 2.47
CA HIS A 81 3.13 -4.96 3.00
C HIS A 81 4.03 -5.38 4.16
N ARG A 82 5.34 -5.18 4.06
CA ARG A 82 6.26 -5.44 5.17
C ARG A 82 5.92 -4.60 6.41
N GLY A 83 5.62 -3.31 6.23
CA GLY A 83 5.18 -2.45 7.34
C GLY A 83 3.84 -2.89 7.94
N ALA A 84 2.91 -3.39 7.12
CA ALA A 84 1.61 -3.91 7.59
C ALA A 84 1.73 -5.21 8.40
N ASP A 85 2.84 -5.95 8.23
CA ASP A 85 3.11 -7.21 8.92
C ASP A 85 3.96 -7.04 10.20
N GLU A 86 4.33 -5.82 10.57
CA GLU A 86 5.04 -5.52 11.83
C GLU A 86 4.05 -4.99 12.90
N GLN A 87 3.70 -5.88 13.85
CA GLN A 87 3.05 -5.67 15.16
C GLN A 87 1.52 -5.74 15.30
N ASP A 88 0.70 -5.05 14.51
CA ASP A 88 -0.76 -5.09 14.76
C ASP A 88 -1.38 -6.43 14.36
N GLN A 89 -0.87 -7.03 13.29
CA GLN A 89 -1.30 -8.35 12.84
C GLN A 89 -0.78 -9.45 13.76
N ALA A 90 0.43 -9.32 14.31
CA ALA A 90 0.98 -10.24 15.31
C ALA A 90 0.21 -10.17 16.64
N LEU A 91 -0.16 -8.98 17.13
CA LEU A 91 -1.00 -8.81 18.32
C LEU A 91 -2.44 -9.28 18.07
N ARG A 92 -2.99 -9.01 16.88
CA ARG A 92 -4.32 -9.51 16.48
C ARG A 92 -4.32 -11.02 16.26
N PHE A 93 -3.27 -11.64 15.73
CA PHE A 93 -3.14 -13.09 15.61
C PHE A 93 -2.78 -13.75 16.93
N ILE A 94 -2.04 -13.12 17.84
CA ILE A 94 -1.87 -13.61 19.21
C ILE A 94 -3.21 -13.54 19.96
N ALA A 95 -3.99 -12.47 19.78
CA ALA A 95 -5.34 -12.37 20.35
C ALA A 95 -6.32 -13.37 19.69
N ILE A 96 -6.34 -13.47 18.36
CA ILE A 96 -7.20 -14.40 17.61
C ILE A 96 -6.76 -15.84 17.79
N ALA A 97 -5.48 -16.19 17.86
CA ALA A 97 -5.02 -17.57 18.11
C ALA A 97 -5.21 -17.97 19.59
N ARG A 98 -5.19 -17.00 20.51
CA ARG A 98 -5.70 -17.20 21.87
C ARG A 98 -7.22 -17.42 21.89
N ASP A 99 -7.94 -16.95 20.87
CA ASP A 99 -9.41 -17.06 20.73
C ASP A 99 -9.92 -18.14 19.73
N ASN A 100 -9.14 -18.62 18.75
CA ASN A 100 -9.59 -19.39 17.56
C ASN A 100 -8.49 -20.31 16.99
N GLY A 101 -7.92 -21.22 17.78
CA GLY A 101 -7.06 -22.26 17.21
C GLY A 101 -7.70 -22.98 16.00
N THR A 102 -6.87 -23.27 14.99
CA THR A 102 -7.02 -24.23 13.86
C THR A 102 -7.39 -23.71 12.44
N SER A 103 -6.47 -23.97 11.49
CA SER A 103 -6.63 -24.14 10.02
C SER A 103 -7.05 -22.93 9.17
N ASP A 104 -6.66 -22.71 7.91
CA ASP A 104 -5.78 -23.31 6.89
C ASP A 104 -5.91 -22.34 5.68
N THR A 105 -4.85 -21.92 4.98
CA THR A 105 -4.99 -20.83 3.97
C THR A 105 -4.42 -21.11 2.56
N PRO A 106 -5.02 -20.50 1.51
CA PRO A 106 -5.20 -21.13 0.20
C PRO A 106 -4.06 -21.00 -0.83
N MET A 107 -2.92 -20.38 -0.51
CA MET A 107 -1.81 -20.26 -1.48
C MET A 107 -1.12 -21.60 -1.80
N TYR A 108 -1.31 -22.64 -0.98
CA TYR A 108 -0.79 -23.97 -1.26
C TYR A 108 -1.42 -24.61 -2.52
N ARG A 109 -2.59 -24.13 -2.96
CA ARG A 109 -3.35 -24.75 -4.06
C ARG A 109 -2.97 -24.29 -5.46
N VAL A 110 -2.28 -23.17 -5.60
CA VAL A 110 -1.96 -22.60 -6.93
C VAL A 110 -0.65 -23.16 -7.50
N ARG A 111 0.23 -23.74 -6.66
CA ARG A 111 1.52 -24.30 -7.09
C ARG A 111 1.49 -25.76 -7.55
N LEU A 112 0.33 -26.43 -7.50
CA LEU A 112 0.17 -27.83 -7.89
C LEU A 112 -0.66 -28.03 -9.16
N ALA A 113 -1.00 -26.93 -9.87
CA ALA A 113 -1.84 -26.96 -11.07
C ALA A 113 -1.09 -26.60 -12.36
N VAL A 114 0.23 -26.84 -12.41
CA VAL A 114 1.02 -26.87 -13.65
C VAL A 114 1.83 -28.16 -13.68
#